data_AF-A0A528H2M3-F1
#
_entry.id   AF-A0A528H2M3-F1
#
_cell.length_a   1.000
_cell.length_b   1.000
_cell.length_c   1.000
_cell.angle_alpha   90.00
_cell.angle_beta   90.00
_cell.angle_gamma   90.00
#
_symmetry.space_group_name_H-M   'P 1'
#
loop_
_entity.id
_entity.type
_entity.pdbx_description
1 polymer ?
#
loop_
_entity_poly.entity_id
_entity_poly.type
_entity_poly.pdbx_seq_one_letter_code
_entity_poly.pdbx_strand_id
1 'polypeptide(L)'
;LHPITLSADPTQYDYLAADDMETIRVDTDNLDALISECSRVRATYDIAGITGFTGLDELAYATVGKLCRSFALPGPNPSSIERCCDKFTQRQILAEAGVPMPAYRLASNAADVQSCAAEINLPVILKPAVGSGSSGVLLCRDVDELAKHTIHL
;
A
#
# COMPACT_ATOMS: atom_id res chain seq x y z
N LEU A 1 -24.72 12.82 3.54
CA LEU A 1 -24.11 11.76 2.71
C LEU A 1 -24.61 10.43 3.27
N HIS A 2 -24.97 9.47 2.41
CA HIS A 2 -25.42 8.12 2.80
C HIS A 2 -24.25 7.15 2.60
N PRO A 3 -23.51 6.78 3.64
CA PRO A 3 -22.35 5.91 3.49
C PRO A 3 -22.78 4.46 3.21
N ILE A 4 -22.18 3.85 2.21
CA ILE A 4 -22.35 2.43 1.89
C ILE A 4 -20.98 1.77 1.98
N THR A 5 -20.86 0.71 2.78
CA THR A 5 -19.61 -0.01 2.98
C THR A 5 -19.54 -1.23 2.08
N LEU A 6 -18.44 -1.38 1.35
CA LEU A 6 -18.09 -2.60 0.61
C LEU A 6 -17.04 -3.36 1.40
N SER A 7 -17.30 -4.62 1.77
CA SER A 7 -16.36 -5.42 2.59
C SER A 7 -16.45 -6.91 2.26
N ALA A 8 -15.30 -7.60 2.21
CA ALA A 8 -15.25 -9.06 2.04
C ALA A 8 -15.83 -9.79 3.26
N ASP A 9 -15.65 -9.20 4.44
CA ASP A 9 -16.22 -9.66 5.70
C ASP A 9 -16.68 -8.47 6.53
N PRO A 10 -17.98 -8.13 6.51
CA PRO A 10 -18.54 -7.06 7.35
C PRO A 10 -18.40 -7.31 8.86
N THR A 11 -18.29 -8.57 9.28
CA THR A 11 -18.31 -8.93 10.71
C THR A 11 -17.00 -8.63 11.43
N GLN A 12 -15.93 -8.34 10.67
CA GLN A 12 -14.64 -7.94 11.22
C GLN A 12 -14.64 -6.50 11.81
N TYR A 13 -15.73 -5.76 11.60
CA TYR A 13 -15.83 -4.35 11.96
C TYR A 13 -17.07 -4.08 12.84
N ASP A 14 -16.88 -4.10 14.17
CA ASP A 14 -17.96 -3.88 15.14
C ASP A 14 -18.72 -2.56 14.93
N TYR A 15 -18.05 -1.53 14.40
CA TYR A 15 -18.67 -0.23 14.13
C TYR A 15 -19.67 -0.28 12.97
N LEU A 16 -19.58 -1.25 12.04
CA LEU A 16 -20.56 -1.40 10.97
C LEU A 16 -21.90 -1.96 11.48
N ALA A 17 -21.88 -2.72 12.58
CA ALA A 17 -23.07 -3.27 13.20
C ALA A 17 -23.81 -2.25 14.09
N ALA A 18 -23.13 -1.17 14.51
CA ALA A 18 -23.66 -0.21 15.47
C ALA A 18 -24.53 0.90 14.86
N ASP A 19 -24.34 1.21 13.57
CA ASP A 19 -24.86 2.45 12.96
C ASP A 19 -25.87 2.23 11.80
N ASP A 20 -26.51 1.06 11.68
CA ASP A 20 -27.44 0.72 10.57
C ASP A 20 -26.85 1.06 9.18
N MET A 21 -25.53 0.98 9.04
CA MET A 21 -24.83 1.33 7.81
C MET A 21 -25.08 0.27 6.74
N GLU A 22 -25.58 0.70 5.59
CA GLU A 22 -25.78 -0.18 4.45
C GLU A 22 -24.43 -0.81 4.07
N THR A 23 -24.36 -2.14 4.20
CA THR A 23 -23.13 -2.89 3.95
C THR A 23 -23.39 -3.94 2.88
N ILE A 24 -22.55 -3.92 1.85
CA ILE A 24 -22.59 -4.86 0.74
C ILE A 24 -21.35 -5.75 0.85
N ARG A 25 -21.61 -7.06 0.96
CA ARG A 25 -20.53 -8.05 0.97
C ARG A 25 -19.98 -8.25 -0.43
N VAL A 26 -18.69 -7.99 -0.64
CA VAL A 26 -18.00 -8.14 -1.93
C VAL A 26 -16.51 -8.38 -1.70
N ASP A 27 -15.89 -9.18 -2.55
CA ASP A 27 -14.44 -9.35 -2.54
C ASP A 27 -13.75 -8.03 -2.91
N THR A 28 -13.08 -7.41 -1.93
CA THR A 28 -12.42 -6.11 -2.09
C THR A 28 -11.11 -6.18 -2.88
N ASP A 29 -10.59 -7.38 -3.12
CA ASP A 29 -9.41 -7.59 -3.97
C ASP A 29 -9.79 -7.76 -5.45
N ASN A 30 -11.09 -7.90 -5.73
CA ASN A 30 -11.63 -8.04 -7.08
C ASN A 30 -12.22 -6.71 -7.59
N LEU A 31 -11.43 -5.98 -8.38
CA LEU A 31 -11.83 -4.70 -8.95
C LEU A 31 -13.11 -4.78 -9.79
N ASP A 32 -13.29 -5.83 -10.59
CA ASP A 32 -14.48 -5.96 -11.45
C ASP A 32 -15.75 -6.19 -10.61
N ALA A 33 -15.65 -6.96 -9.53
CA ALA A 33 -16.73 -7.13 -8.57
C ALA A 33 -17.10 -5.80 -7.90
N LEU A 34 -16.11 -5.02 -7.49
CA LEU A 34 -16.33 -3.69 -6.93
C LEU A 34 -16.98 -2.72 -7.94
N ILE A 35 -16.54 -2.73 -9.20
CA ILE A 35 -17.16 -1.92 -10.27
C ILE A 35 -18.62 -2.33 -10.48
N SER A 36 -18.92 -3.62 -10.48
CA SER A 36 -20.29 -4.13 -10.61
C SER A 36 -21.18 -3.63 -9.47
N GLU A 37 -20.72 -3.72 -8.22
CA GLU A 37 -21.48 -3.26 -7.05
C GLU A 37 -21.65 -1.74 -7.03
N CYS A 38 -20.59 -0.97 -7.32
CA CYS A 38 -20.71 0.48 -7.44
C CYS A 38 -21.67 0.90 -8.57
N SER A 39 -21.72 0.15 -9.68
CA SER A 39 -22.69 0.41 -10.76
C SER A 39 -24.12 0.17 -10.31
N ARG A 40 -24.35 -0.87 -9.49
CA ARG A 40 -25.67 -1.16 -8.89
C ARG A 40 -26.09 -0.08 -7.90
N VAL A 41 -25.17 0.37 -7.04
CA VAL A 41 -25.39 1.51 -6.14
C VAL A 41 -25.72 2.79 -6.92
N ARG A 42 -25.00 3.04 -8.02
CA ARG A 42 -25.19 4.22 -8.87
C ARG A 42 -26.58 4.27 -9.54
N ALA A 43 -27.25 3.14 -9.72
CA ALA A 43 -28.61 3.10 -10.25
C ALA A 43 -29.65 3.71 -9.29
N THR A 44 -29.33 3.78 -7.99
CA THR A 44 -30.20 4.32 -6.95
C THR A 44 -29.70 5.65 -6.40
N TYR A 45 -28.38 5.83 -6.31
CA TYR A 45 -27.74 6.99 -5.68
C TYR A 45 -26.69 7.62 -6.58
N ASP A 46 -26.53 8.94 -6.51
CA ASP A 46 -25.33 9.59 -7.06
C ASP A 46 -24.13 9.35 -6.13
N ILE A 47 -23.06 8.77 -6.66
CA ILE A 47 -21.84 8.50 -5.89
C ILE A 47 -21.05 9.82 -5.76
N ALA A 48 -21.08 10.42 -4.57
CA ALA A 48 -20.34 11.65 -4.29
C ALA A 48 -18.81 11.44 -4.20
N GLY A 49 -18.38 10.23 -3.82
CA GLY A 49 -16.97 9.88 -3.69
C GLY A 49 -16.80 8.44 -3.22
N ILE A 50 -15.61 7.88 -3.46
CA ILE A 50 -15.22 6.55 -3.03
C ILE A 50 -13.95 6.71 -2.18
N THR A 51 -13.97 6.11 -1.00
CA THR A 51 -12.83 6.09 -0.08
C THR A 51 -12.70 4.70 0.52
N GLY A 52 -11.54 4.40 1.09
CA GLY A 52 -11.26 3.11 1.70
C GLY A 52 -10.26 3.26 2.82
N PHE A 53 -10.21 2.24 3.67
CA PHE A 53 -9.22 2.13 4.73
C PHE A 53 -8.21 1.04 4.34
N THR A 54 -6.92 1.34 4.43
CA THR A 54 -5.86 0.44 3.95
C THR A 54 -5.52 -0.67 4.92
N GLY A 55 -5.85 -0.59 6.21
CA GLY A 55 -5.29 -1.53 7.19
C GLY A 55 -3.77 -1.65 7.01
N LEU A 56 -3.29 -2.86 6.68
CA LEU A 56 -1.89 -3.13 6.31
C LEU A 56 -1.64 -3.17 4.80
N ASP A 57 -2.67 -3.20 3.97
CA ASP A 57 -2.59 -3.23 2.51
C ASP A 57 -2.66 -1.81 1.92
N GLU A 58 -1.48 -1.28 1.57
CA GLU A 58 -1.36 0.03 0.92
C GLU A 58 -1.98 0.05 -0.49
N LEU A 59 -2.17 -1.12 -1.13
CA LEU A 59 -2.75 -1.21 -2.47
C LEU A 59 -4.26 -0.95 -2.51
N ALA A 60 -4.96 -1.02 -1.38
CA ALA A 60 -6.38 -0.68 -1.32
C ALA A 60 -6.66 0.75 -1.86
N TYR A 61 -5.75 1.72 -1.67
CA TYR A 61 -5.90 3.04 -2.27
C TYR A 61 -5.73 3.03 -3.79
N ALA A 62 -4.90 2.13 -4.35
CA ALA A 62 -4.81 1.98 -5.79
C ALA A 62 -6.14 1.45 -6.36
N THR A 63 -6.78 0.51 -5.67
CA THR A 63 -8.13 0.03 -5.99
C THR A 63 -9.18 1.15 -5.91
N VAL A 64 -9.15 1.97 -4.84
CA VAL A 64 -10.01 3.17 -4.72
C VAL A 64 -9.80 4.12 -5.90
N GLY A 65 -8.55 4.42 -6.26
CA GLY A 65 -8.25 5.27 -7.41
C GLY A 65 -8.75 4.69 -8.74
N LYS A 66 -8.67 3.36 -8.91
CA LYS A 66 -9.20 2.67 -10.10
C LYS A 66 -10.72 2.79 -10.16
N LEU A 67 -11.41 2.62 -9.03
CA LEU A 67 -12.85 2.83 -8.93
C LEU A 67 -13.23 4.29 -9.24
N CYS A 68 -12.56 5.27 -8.61
CA CYS A 68 -12.82 6.68 -8.91
C CYS A 68 -12.69 6.97 -10.41
N ARG A 69 -11.65 6.44 -11.07
CA ARG A 69 -11.48 6.58 -12.53
C ARG A 69 -12.64 5.94 -13.30
N SER A 70 -13.10 4.74 -12.95
CA SER A 70 -14.22 4.05 -13.61
C SER A 70 -15.54 4.83 -13.53
N PHE A 71 -15.73 5.63 -12.47
CA PHE A 71 -16.94 6.43 -12.27
C PHE A 71 -16.75 7.93 -12.55
N ALA A 72 -15.61 8.33 -13.13
CA ALA A 72 -15.25 9.72 -13.39
C ALA A 72 -15.32 10.62 -12.13
N LEU A 73 -14.98 10.06 -10.98
CA LEU A 73 -14.91 10.76 -9.70
C LEU A 73 -13.51 11.29 -9.45
N PRO A 74 -13.37 12.39 -8.68
CA PRO A 74 -12.09 12.79 -8.12
C PRO A 74 -11.49 11.63 -7.30
N GLY A 75 -10.20 11.38 -7.48
CA GLY A 75 -9.51 10.31 -6.77
C GLY A 75 -8.01 10.31 -7.03
N PRO A 76 -7.24 9.58 -6.22
CA PRO A 76 -5.80 9.49 -6.41
C PRO A 76 -5.45 8.74 -7.70
N ASN A 77 -4.29 9.03 -8.28
CA ASN A 77 -3.79 8.28 -9.43
C ASN A 77 -3.33 6.88 -8.97
N PRO A 78 -3.93 5.78 -9.48
CA PRO A 78 -3.57 4.43 -9.06
C PRO A 78 -2.10 4.09 -9.29
N SER A 79 -1.56 4.45 -10.45
CA SER A 79 -0.16 4.18 -10.79
C SER A 79 0.82 4.93 -9.89
N SER A 80 0.43 6.11 -9.40
CA SER A 80 1.25 6.85 -8.44
C SER A 80 1.28 6.15 -7.08
N ILE A 81 0.15 5.61 -6.64
CA ILE A 81 0.07 4.84 -5.38
C ILE A 81 0.89 3.55 -5.48
N GLU A 82 0.71 2.78 -6.56
CA GLU A 82 1.46 1.54 -6.80
C GLU A 82 2.98 1.78 -6.77
N ARG A 83 3.44 2.88 -7.39
CA ARG A 83 4.86 3.31 -7.35
C ARG A 83 5.34 3.73 -5.96
N CYS A 84 4.46 4.18 -5.07
CA CYS A 84 4.80 4.53 -3.70
C CYS A 84 4.92 3.30 -2.78
N CYS A 85 4.28 2.17 -3.12
CA CYS A 85 4.29 0.97 -2.30
C CYS A 85 5.63 0.22 -2.35
N ASP A 86 6.36 0.35 -3.46
CA ASP A 86 7.73 -0.17 -3.61
C ASP A 86 8.75 0.94 -3.31
N LYS A 87 9.46 0.79 -2.19
CA LYS A 87 10.42 1.79 -1.72
C LYS A 87 11.62 1.95 -2.65
N PHE A 88 12.00 0.93 -3.41
CA PHE A 88 13.10 1.04 -4.36
C PHE A 88 12.68 1.89 -5.57
N THR A 89 11.52 1.57 -6.15
CA THR A 89 10.89 2.33 -7.24
C THR A 89 10.63 3.79 -6.81
N GLN A 90 10.12 3.98 -5.59
CA GLN A 90 9.91 5.32 -5.02
C GLN A 90 11.21 6.13 -4.97
N ARG A 91 12.32 5.52 -4.54
CA ARG A 91 13.63 6.19 -4.48
C ARG A 91 14.14 6.58 -5.86
N GLN A 92 13.95 5.71 -6.86
CA GLN A 92 14.33 6.02 -8.25
C GLN A 92 13.56 7.23 -8.78
N ILE A 93 12.23 7.24 -8.62
CA ILE A 93 11.38 8.34 -9.09
C ILE A 93 11.73 9.66 -8.39
N LEU A 94 11.97 9.62 -7.07
CA LEU A 94 12.36 10.80 -6.31
C LEU A 94 13.73 11.34 -6.75
N ALA A 95 14.70 10.45 -7.01
CA ALA A 95 16.00 10.85 -7.53
C ALA A 95 15.92 11.46 -8.93
N GLU A 96 15.12 10.87 -9.83
CA GLU A 96 14.84 11.41 -11.18
C GLU A 96 14.20 12.80 -11.12
N ALA A 97 13.38 13.06 -10.10
CA ALA A 97 12.77 14.36 -9.84
C ALA A 97 13.71 15.37 -9.14
N GLY A 98 14.97 15.01 -8.88
CA GLY A 98 15.94 15.88 -8.22
C GLY A 98 15.78 16.01 -6.71
N VAL A 99 14.99 15.13 -6.07
CA VAL A 99 14.86 15.10 -4.61
C VAL A 99 16.10 14.42 -4.03
N PRO A 100 16.80 15.03 -3.05
CA PRO A 100 17.98 14.43 -2.44
C PRO A 100 17.68 13.08 -1.77
N MET A 101 18.33 12.02 -2.24
CA MET A 101 18.18 10.66 -1.69
C MET A 101 19.44 10.25 -0.92
N PRO A 102 19.31 9.54 0.22
CA PRO A 102 20.45 8.85 0.82
C PRO A 102 20.95 7.76 -0.13
N ALA A 103 22.20 7.31 0.03
CA ALA A 103 22.69 6.15 -0.70
C ALA A 103 21.81 4.92 -0.41
N TYR A 104 21.41 4.21 -1.46
CA TYR A 104 20.55 3.03 -1.36
C TYR A 104 20.94 1.97 -2.40
N ARG A 105 20.57 0.72 -2.12
CA ARG A 105 20.69 -0.44 -3.00
C ARG A 105 19.50 -1.37 -2.80
N LEU A 106 19.23 -2.18 -3.82
CA LEU A 106 18.31 -3.31 -3.72
C LEU A 106 19.15 -4.57 -3.46
N ALA A 107 18.69 -5.41 -2.54
CA ALA A 107 19.30 -6.69 -2.23
C ALA A 107 18.21 -7.77 -2.29
N SER A 108 18.48 -8.88 -2.97
CA SER A 108 17.53 -9.99 -3.13
C SER A 108 17.85 -11.19 -2.23
N ASN A 109 19.02 -11.18 -1.59
CA ASN A 109 19.47 -12.25 -0.71
C ASN A 109 20.50 -11.72 0.31
N ALA A 110 20.89 -12.56 1.27
CA ALA A 110 21.83 -12.18 2.33
C ALA A 110 23.23 -11.77 1.83
N ALA A 111 23.72 -12.37 0.74
CA ALA A 111 25.00 -12.01 0.16
C ALA A 111 24.94 -10.60 -0.49
N ASP A 112 23.83 -10.29 -1.19
CA ASP A 112 23.60 -8.96 -1.73
C ASP A 112 23.55 -7.92 -0.62
N VAL A 113 22.87 -8.22 0.50
CA VAL A 113 22.80 -7.32 1.66
C VAL A 113 24.19 -6.96 2.18
N GLN A 114 25.07 -7.95 2.35
CA GLN A 114 26.45 -7.72 2.80
C GLN A 114 27.24 -6.87 1.80
N SER A 115 27.14 -7.18 0.49
CA SER A 115 27.81 -6.40 -0.56
C SER A 115 27.31 -4.94 -0.59
N CYS A 116 25.99 -4.74 -0.52
CA CYS A 116 25.37 -3.42 -0.53
C CYS A 116 25.78 -2.58 0.70
N ALA A 117 25.85 -3.20 1.88
CA ALA A 117 26.28 -2.51 3.09
C ALA A 117 27.76 -2.12 3.04
N ALA A 118 28.62 -2.94 2.43
CA ALA A 118 30.02 -2.60 2.21
C ALA A 118 30.18 -1.42 1.23
N GLU A 119 29.33 -1.30 0.20
CA GLU A 119 29.32 -0.16 -0.72
C GLU A 119 28.82 1.14 -0.07
N ILE A 120 27.75 1.07 0.75
CA ILE A 120 27.13 2.25 1.38
C ILE A 120 27.91 2.71 2.61
N ASN A 121 28.58 1.79 3.30
CA ASN A 121 29.17 1.89 4.65
C ASN A 121 28.14 1.89 5.78
N LEU A 122 28.51 1.23 6.88
CA LEU A 122 27.70 1.17 8.10
C LEU A 122 27.73 2.51 8.87
N PRO A 123 26.66 2.84 9.64
CA PRO A 123 25.44 2.05 9.83
C PRO A 123 24.46 2.19 8.65
N VAL A 124 23.67 1.15 8.39
CA VAL A 124 22.66 1.12 7.31
C VAL A 124 21.29 0.74 7.83
N ILE A 125 20.24 1.21 7.16
CA ILE A 125 18.88 0.72 7.38
C ILE A 125 18.62 -0.45 6.45
N LEU A 126 18.38 -1.65 7.00
CA LEU A 126 17.88 -2.80 6.25
C LEU A 126 16.37 -2.89 6.43
N LYS A 127 15.63 -3.00 5.31
CA LYS A 127 14.17 -3.11 5.30
C LYS A 127 13.62 -3.76 4.02
N PRO A 128 12.44 -4.39 4.08
CA PRO A 128 11.70 -4.82 2.91
C PRO A 128 11.43 -3.66 1.92
N ALA A 129 11.55 -3.95 0.62
CA ALA A 129 11.20 -3.00 -0.43
C ALA A 129 9.70 -2.68 -0.41
N VAL A 130 8.86 -3.71 -0.26
CA VAL A 130 7.40 -3.63 -0.15
C VAL A 130 6.99 -3.97 1.29
N GLY A 131 5.97 -3.29 1.82
CA GLY A 131 5.42 -3.55 3.14
C GLY A 131 5.21 -2.28 3.97
N SER A 132 4.44 -2.41 5.04
CA SER A 132 3.95 -1.30 5.86
C SER A 132 4.22 -1.53 7.36
N GLY A 133 3.87 -0.56 8.21
CA GLY A 133 3.89 -0.73 9.67
C GLY A 133 5.28 -0.83 10.32
N SER A 134 6.35 -0.44 9.61
CA SER A 134 7.76 -0.60 10.05
C SER A 134 8.20 -2.05 10.27
N SER A 135 7.42 -3.03 9.82
CA SER A 135 7.77 -4.45 9.87
C SER A 135 9.05 -4.72 9.06
N GLY A 136 10.01 -5.40 9.69
CA GLY A 136 11.29 -5.73 9.06
C GLY A 136 12.25 -4.56 8.88
N VAL A 137 12.03 -3.41 9.54
CA VAL A 137 12.96 -2.26 9.48
C VAL A 137 13.94 -2.31 10.65
N LEU A 138 15.25 -2.26 10.38
CA LEU A 138 16.28 -2.16 11.42
C LEU A 138 17.44 -1.25 11.00
N LEU A 139 17.96 -0.49 11.96
CA LEU A 139 19.28 0.16 11.83
C LEU A 139 20.35 -0.83 12.26
N CYS A 140 21.10 -1.35 11.30
CA CYS A 140 22.23 -2.23 11.51
C CYS A 140 23.52 -1.40 11.63
N ARG A 141 24.17 -1.48 12.79
CA ARG A 141 25.41 -0.76 13.11
C ARG A 141 26.66 -1.57 12.77
N ASP A 142 26.53 -2.89 12.77
CA ASP A 142 27.60 -3.82 12.45
C ASP A 142 27.11 -4.94 11.51
N VAL A 143 28.05 -5.77 11.06
CA VAL A 143 27.80 -6.86 10.11
C VAL A 143 27.00 -8.00 10.75
N ASP A 144 27.09 -8.17 12.07
CA ASP A 144 26.37 -9.23 12.80
C ASP A 144 24.88 -8.88 12.93
N GLU A 145 24.56 -7.63 13.27
CA GLU A 145 23.19 -7.10 13.25
C GLU A 145 22.58 -7.22 11.84
N LEU A 146 23.38 -6.92 10.81
CA LEU A 146 22.95 -7.03 9.41
C LEU A 146 22.62 -8.48 9.04
N ALA A 147 23.51 -9.42 9.34
CA ALA A 147 23.33 -10.85 9.03
C ALA A 147 22.16 -11.48 9.80
N LYS A 148 21.91 -11.06 11.04
CA LYS A 148 20.75 -11.54 11.82
C LYS A 148 19.43 -11.03 11.23
N HIS A 149 19.42 -9.82 10.68
CA HIS A 149 18.20 -9.17 10.20
C HIS A 149 17.79 -9.60 8.78
N THR A 150 18.63 -10.35 8.05
CA THR A 150 18.28 -10.88 6.72
C THR A 150 17.12 -11.87 6.73
N ILE A 151 16.65 -12.31 7.91
CA ILE A 151 15.43 -13.13 8.05
C ILE A 151 14.16 -12.40 7.60
N HIS A 152 14.22 -11.08 7.43
CA HIS A 152 13.14 -10.22 6.95
C HIS A 152 13.27 -9.82 5.48
N LEU A 153 14.16 -10.48 4.72
CA LEU A 153 14.24 -10.34 3.27
C LEU A 153 13.05 -11.00 2.57
#